data_AF-A0AAV0RQA7-F1
#
_entry.id   AF-A0AAV0RQA7-F1
#
_cell.length_a   1.000
_cell.length_b   1.000
_cell.length_c   1.000
_cell.angle_alpha   90.00
_cell.angle_beta   90.00
_cell.angle_gamma   90.00
#
_symmetry.space_group_name_H-M   'P 1'
#
loop_
_entity.id
_entity.type
_entity.pdbx_description
1 polymer ?
#
loop_
_entity_poly.entity_id
_entity_poly.type
_entity_poly.pdbx_seq_one_letter_code
_entity_poly.pdbx_strand_id
1 'polypeptide(L)'
;MLLGYLMAISEANFNQHFDVTWGHHRAQIKDGGQLLTLSLEKDSGAGFQSKNQYLFGRIDMQIKLVAGNSAGTVTTFYVSHECISIFFNSNSHCVY
;
A
#
# COMPACT_ATOMS: atom_id res chain seq x y z
N MET A 1 27.79 28.55 18.01
CA MET A 1 26.39 28.28 17.63
C MET A 1 26.41 27.50 16.32
N LEU A 2 26.34 26.17 16.39
CA LEU A 2 26.00 25.35 15.23
C LEU A 2 24.62 24.77 15.54
N LEU A 3 23.56 25.47 15.14
CA LEU A 3 22.23 24.86 15.10
C LEU A 3 22.19 23.99 13.84
N GLY A 4 22.54 22.71 14.00
CA GLY A 4 22.25 21.71 13.00
C GLY A 4 20.73 21.52 12.93
N TYR A 5 20.15 21.82 11.78
CA TYR A 5 18.74 21.56 11.49
C TYR A 5 18.52 20.04 11.48
N LEU A 6 18.00 19.50 12.58
CA LEU A 6 17.48 18.13 12.60
C LEU A 6 16.27 18.11 11.70
N MET A 7 16.45 17.69 10.44
CA MET A 7 15.31 17.30 9.61
C MET A 7 14.65 16.12 10.30
N ALA A 8 13.49 16.36 10.92
CA ALA A 8 12.66 15.32 11.46
C ALA A 8 12.30 14.38 10.31
N ILE A 9 12.75 13.13 10.39
CA ILE A 9 12.28 12.08 9.49
C ILE A 9 10.85 11.80 9.91
N SER A 10 9.87 12.42 9.24
CA SER A 10 8.47 12.06 9.42
C SER A 10 8.27 10.68 8.79
N GLU A 11 8.07 9.68 9.62
CA GLU A 11 7.68 8.35 9.17
C GLU A 11 6.26 8.45 8.56
N ALA A 12 6.09 7.99 7.32
CA ALA A 12 4.85 8.16 6.57
C ALA A 12 3.73 7.28 7.15
N ASN A 13 2.65 7.90 7.63
CA ASN A 13 1.58 7.20 8.34
C ASN A 13 0.36 6.93 7.43
N PHE A 14 -0.03 5.68 7.25
CA PHE A 14 -1.18 5.29 6.44
C PHE A 14 -2.50 5.94 6.92
N ASN A 15 -2.71 6.11 8.23
CA ASN A 15 -3.92 6.75 8.74
C ASN A 15 -4.04 8.23 8.34
N GLN A 16 -2.92 8.89 8.06
CA GLN A 16 -2.91 10.31 7.68
C GLN A 16 -3.16 10.51 6.19
N HIS A 17 -2.74 9.57 5.35
CA HIS A 17 -2.71 9.75 3.90
C HIS A 17 -3.72 8.90 3.13
N PHE A 18 -4.18 7.79 3.70
CA PHE A 18 -5.01 6.81 3.02
C PHE A 18 -6.25 6.42 3.82
N ASP A 19 -7.32 6.08 3.10
CA ASP A 19 -8.53 5.47 3.63
C ASP A 19 -8.68 4.05 3.07
N VAL A 20 -9.14 3.14 3.92
CA VAL A 20 -9.55 1.81 3.52
C VAL A 20 -10.93 1.90 2.87
N THR A 21 -11.02 1.63 1.57
CA THR A 21 -12.25 1.77 0.79
C THR A 21 -13.01 0.46 0.65
N TRP A 22 -12.32 -0.68 0.75
CA TRP A 22 -12.92 -2.01 0.61
C TRP A 22 -12.18 -3.05 1.45
N GLY A 23 -12.90 -4.09 1.89
CA GLY A 23 -12.31 -5.26 2.52
C GLY A 23 -12.61 -5.45 4.00
N HIS A 24 -13.26 -4.52 4.70
CA HIS A 24 -13.57 -4.64 6.15
C HIS A 24 -12.33 -5.12 6.94
N HIS A 25 -12.39 -6.31 7.55
CA HIS A 25 -11.30 -6.91 8.30
C HIS A 25 -10.12 -7.38 7.43
N ARG A 26 -10.25 -7.39 6.11
CA ARG A 26 -9.21 -7.77 5.14
C ARG A 26 -8.29 -6.62 4.77
N ALA A 27 -8.64 -5.38 5.11
CA ALA A 27 -7.76 -4.24 5.00
C ALA A 27 -7.53 -3.65 6.38
N GLN A 28 -6.34 -3.81 6.93
CA GLN A 28 -6.01 -3.36 8.27
C GLN A 28 -4.75 -2.52 8.28
N ILE A 29 -4.85 -1.34 8.89
CA ILE A 29 -3.70 -0.51 9.23
C ILE A 29 -3.24 -0.93 10.63
N LYS A 30 -1.97 -1.33 10.73
CA LYS A 30 -1.32 -1.85 11.94
C LYS A 30 -0.12 -0.98 12.30
N ASP A 31 0.50 -1.31 13.43
CA ASP A 31 1.76 -0.69 13.89
C ASP A 31 1.67 0.84 13.96
N GLY A 32 0.56 1.36 14.50
CA GLY A 32 0.32 2.80 14.64
C GLY A 32 0.16 3.56 13.32
N GLY A 33 0.03 2.87 12.19
CA GLY A 33 -0.05 3.49 10.87
C GLY A 33 1.11 3.17 9.93
N GLN A 34 2.06 2.33 10.33
CA GLN A 34 3.23 2.02 9.49
C GLN A 34 3.06 0.82 8.57
N LEU A 35 2.04 -0.01 8.81
CA LEU A 35 1.81 -1.21 8.01
C LEU A 35 0.36 -1.30 7.56
N LEU A 36 0.14 -1.30 6.25
CA LEU A 36 -1.16 -1.64 5.66
C LEU A 36 -1.12 -3.09 5.16
N THR A 37 -2.04 -3.91 5.67
CA THR A 37 -2.21 -5.30 5.26
C THR A 37 -3.48 -5.47 4.46
N LEU A 38 -3.38 -6.14 3.31
CA LEU A 38 -4.49 -6.50 2.45
C LEU A 38 -4.56 -8.03 2.32
N SER A 39 -5.75 -8.59 2.49
CA SER A 39 -6.03 -10.02 2.33
C SER A 39 -7.03 -10.24 1.21
N LEU A 40 -6.80 -11.31 0.43
CA LEU A 40 -7.72 -11.78 -0.59
C LEU A 40 -8.29 -13.13 -0.14
N GLU A 41 -9.61 -13.19 0.00
CA GLU A 41 -10.37 -14.41 0.26
C GLU A 41 -11.23 -14.75 -0.95
N LYS A 42 -11.79 -15.97 -0.97
CA LYS A 42 -12.57 -16.47 -2.11
C LYS A 42 -13.78 -15.61 -2.43
N ASP A 43 -14.37 -14.98 -1.41
CA ASP A 43 -15.58 -14.18 -1.51
C ASP A 43 -15.29 -12.71 -1.87
N SER A 44 -14.14 -12.16 -1.48
CA SER A 44 -13.77 -10.77 -1.80
C SER A 44 -12.31 -10.44 -1.49
N GLY A 45 -11.80 -9.40 -2.17
CA GLY A 45 -10.52 -8.75 -1.88
C GLY A 45 -10.62 -7.58 -0.91
N ALA A 46 -9.62 -6.70 -0.98
CA ALA A 46 -9.45 -5.53 -0.13
C ALA A 46 -8.77 -4.39 -0.91
N GLY A 47 -8.99 -3.13 -0.49
CA GLY A 47 -8.47 -1.96 -1.20
C GLY A 47 -8.43 -0.70 -0.34
N PHE A 48 -7.60 0.24 -0.77
CA PHE A 48 -7.39 1.54 -0.14
C PHE A 48 -7.23 2.63 -1.20
N GLN A 49 -7.44 3.88 -0.80
CA GLN A 49 -7.33 5.05 -1.66
C GLN A 49 -6.70 6.21 -0.89
N SER A 50 -6.00 7.10 -1.59
CA SER A 50 -5.52 8.34 -0.97
C SER A 50 -6.68 9.24 -0.55
N LYS A 51 -6.56 9.91 0.59
CA LYS A 51 -7.55 10.87 1.09
C LYS A 51 -7.69 12.08 0.19
N ASN A 52 -6.57 12.50 -0.38
CA ASN A 52 -6.47 13.66 -1.24
C ASN A 52 -6.14 13.26 -2.67
N GLN A 53 -6.52 14.12 -3.59
CA GLN A 53 -6.07 14.08 -4.98
C GLN A 53 -4.83 14.94 -5.13
N TYR A 54 -3.91 14.49 -5.99
CA TYR A 54 -2.65 15.17 -6.23
C TYR A 54 -2.47 15.38 -7.72
N LEU A 55 -2.08 16.60 -8.12
CA LEU A 55 -1.78 16.92 -9.52
C LEU A 55 -0.34 16.56 -9.90
N PHE A 56 0.59 16.77 -8.96
CA PHE A 56 1.99 16.38 -9.08
C PHE A 56 2.46 15.82 -7.74
N GLY A 57 3.31 14.80 -7.78
CA GLY A 57 3.85 14.20 -6.57
C GLY A 57 4.71 13.00 -6.87
N ARG A 58 5.42 12.55 -5.84
CA ARG A 58 6.15 11.29 -5.83
C ARG A 58 5.50 10.39 -4.80
N ILE A 59 5.23 9.15 -5.17
CA ILE A 59 4.69 8.14 -4.27
C ILE A 59 5.71 7.02 -4.18
N ASP A 60 6.31 6.87 -2.99
CA ASP A 60 7.19 5.76 -2.67
C ASP A 60 6.44 4.79 -1.75
N MET A 61 6.33 3.52 -2.15
CA MET A 61 5.71 2.48 -1.33
C MET A 61 6.53 1.20 -1.35
N GLN A 62 6.69 0.61 -0.16
CA GLN A 62 7.27 -0.71 0.00
C GLN A 62 6.14 -1.74 -0.02
N ILE A 63 6.19 -2.67 -0.96
CA ILE A 63 5.15 -3.68 -1.16
C ILE A 63 5.76 -5.05 -0.92
N LYS A 64 5.13 -5.82 -0.03
CA LYS A 64 5.45 -7.22 0.21
C LYS A 64 4.29 -8.08 -0.26
N LEU A 65 4.55 -8.98 -1.20
CA LEU A 65 3.56 -9.93 -1.68
C LEU A 65 3.44 -11.14 -0.75
N VAL A 66 2.30 -11.83 -0.84
CA VAL A 66 2.05 -13.07 -0.11
C VAL A 66 3.04 -14.15 -0.59
N ALA A 67 3.67 -14.83 0.36
CA ALA A 67 4.59 -15.93 0.07
C ALA A 67 3.85 -17.24 -0.18
N GLY A 68 4.47 -18.16 -0.92
CA GLY A 68 3.88 -19.45 -1.27
C GLY A 68 3.00 -19.39 -2.51
N ASN A 69 1.97 -20.25 -2.57
CA ASN A 69 1.12 -20.34 -3.75
C ASN A 69 0.10 -19.20 -3.79
N SER A 70 0.36 -18.24 -4.66
CA SER A 70 -0.53 -17.11 -4.92
C SER A 70 -0.93 -17.01 -6.39
N ALA A 71 -0.88 -18.14 -7.12
CA ALA A 71 -1.24 -18.19 -8.53
C ALA A 71 -2.66 -17.64 -8.76
N GLY A 72 -2.78 -16.70 -9.69
CA GLY A 72 -4.06 -16.05 -10.01
C GLY A 72 -4.41 -14.85 -9.13
N THR A 73 -3.58 -14.51 -8.14
CA THR A 73 -3.71 -13.27 -7.36
C THR A 73 -2.99 -12.13 -8.07
N VAL A 74 -3.66 -11.00 -8.16
CA VAL A 74 -3.09 -9.75 -8.68
C VAL A 74 -3.13 -8.70 -7.57
N THR A 75 -1.97 -8.13 -7.26
CA THR A 75 -1.88 -6.93 -6.43
C THR A 75 -1.63 -5.73 -7.33
N THR A 76 -2.48 -4.70 -7.21
CA THR A 76 -2.42 -3.51 -8.06
C THR A 76 -2.13 -2.26 -7.25
N PHE A 77 -1.20 -1.44 -7.71
CA PHE A 77 -1.02 -0.07 -7.24
C PHE A 77 -1.07 0.88 -8.44
N TYR A 78 -1.96 1.86 -8.43
CA TYR A 78 -2.20 2.73 -9.58
C TYR A 78 -2.58 4.16 -9.19
N VAL A 79 -2.39 5.06 -10.14
CA VAL A 79 -2.92 6.43 -10.12
C VAL A 79 -4.04 6.50 -11.17
N SER A 80 -5.20 7.07 -10.83
CA SER A 80 -6.38 7.05 -11.70
C SER A 80 -6.47 8.24 -12.67
N HIS A 81 -5.76 9.33 -12.41
CA HIS A 81 -5.83 10.56 -13.22
C HIS A 81 -4.96 10.50 -14.48
N GLU A 82 -3.83 9.79 -14.41
CA GLU A 82 -3.04 9.34 -15.55
C GLU A 82 -2.93 7.82 -15.39
N CYS A 83 -3.30 7.03 -16.40
CA CYS A 83 -3.32 5.56 -16.31
C CYS A 83 -1.90 4.97 -16.11
N ILE A 84 -1.37 5.10 -14.91
CA ILE A 84 -0.13 4.47 -14.46
C ILE A 84 -0.56 3.38 -13.49
N SER A 85 -0.45 2.14 -13.93
CA SER A 85 -0.81 0.95 -13.14
C SER A 85 0.38 0.02 -13.05
N ILE A 86 0.75 -0.34 -11.82
CA ILE A 86 1.76 -1.36 -11.54
C ILE A 86 1.02 -2.62 -11.08
N PHE A 87 1.17 -3.69 -11.87
CA PHE A 87 0.57 -4.99 -11.60
C PHE A 87 1.63 -5.97 -11.11
N PHE A 88 1.39 -6.58 -9.96
CA PHE A 88 2.19 -7.68 -9.44
C PHE A 88 1.39 -8.97 -9.56
N ASN A 89 1.81 -9.86 -10.47
CA ASN A 89 1.25 -11.20 -10.59
C ASN A 89 2.04 -12.16 -9.70
N SER A 90 1.37 -12.77 -8.74
CA SER A 90 2.00 -13.73 -7.85
C SER A 90 1.85 -15.15 -8.42
N ASN A 91 2.92 -15.95 -8.33
CA ASN A 91 2.98 -17.30 -8.90
C ASN A 91 2.92 -18.38 -7.81
N SER A 92 2.87 -19.65 -8.20
CA SER A 92 2.92 -20.79 -7.27
C SER A 92 4.27 -20.95 -6.54
N HIS A 93 5.30 -20.25 -7.00
CA HIS A 93 6.68 -20.29 -6.51
C HIS A 93 7.14 -18.97 -5.88
N CYS A 94 6.27 -18.19 -5.22
CA CYS A 94 6.74 -17.01 -4.49
C CYS A 94 7.58 -17.43 -3.27
N VAL A 95 8.89 -17.56 -3.49
CA VAL A 95 9.94 -17.69 -2.49
C VAL A 95 10.54 -16.30 -2.29
N TYR A 96 10.68 -15.91 -1.02
CA TYR A 96 11.20 -14.62 -0.55
C TYR A 96 12.53 -14.22 -1.20
#